data_AF-A0A946YKM7-F1
#
_entry.id   AF-A0A946YKM7-F1
#
_cell.length_a   1.000
_cell.length_b   1.000
_cell.length_c   1.000
_cell.angle_alpha   90.00
_cell.angle_beta   90.00
_cell.angle_gamma   90.00
#
_symmetry.space_group_name_H-M   'P 1'
#
loop_
_entity.id
_entity.type
_entity.pdbx_description
1 polymer ?
#
loop_
_entity_poly.entity_id
_entity_poly.type
_entity_poly.pdbx_seq_one_letter_code
_entity_poly.pdbx_strand_id
1 'polypeptide(L)'
;KFHMAYMANLELLFAPLANYMVRNLEVLFGGSDQRIASFILWHLIEEFEHRSVAIKVYDHLFDDHRYRLKCEYAMIKHLWSDVGKIVREGLLEHVPASHNSISHVKTASIFKGTRGRLSFLMHCLDTLLPNHDPNAIEPPEWIQQWLRDDEQGVDMARYYPPQPLESPAPAISEISA
;
A
#
# COMPACT_ATOMS: atom_id res chain seq x y z
N LYS A 1 20.26 -6.73 14.27
CA LYS A 1 19.36 -7.82 13.85
C LYS A 1 17.88 -7.42 13.91
N PHE A 2 17.33 -7.05 15.09
CA PHE A 2 15.92 -6.67 15.24
C PHE A 2 15.43 -5.61 14.23
N HIS A 3 16.08 -4.45 14.13
CA HIS A 3 15.62 -3.39 13.20
C HIS A 3 15.60 -3.81 11.73
N MET A 4 16.56 -4.64 11.30
CA MET A 4 16.57 -5.18 9.93
C MET A 4 15.43 -6.18 9.73
N ALA A 5 15.18 -7.06 10.72
CA ALA A 5 14.03 -7.98 10.67
C ALA A 5 12.69 -7.22 10.69
N TYR A 6 12.62 -6.13 11.46
CA TYR A 6 11.46 -5.25 11.55
C TYR A 6 11.16 -4.63 10.18
N MET A 7 12.15 -3.99 9.56
CA MET A 7 11.96 -3.38 8.23
C MET A 7 11.65 -4.43 7.17
N ALA A 8 12.38 -5.55 7.13
CA ALA A 8 12.07 -6.62 6.18
C ALA A 8 10.63 -7.11 6.30
N ASN A 9 10.12 -7.34 7.51
CA ASN A 9 8.73 -7.75 7.70
C ASN A 9 7.71 -6.65 7.38
N LEU A 10 8.03 -5.40 7.71
CA LEU A 10 7.18 -4.25 7.39
C LEU A 10 6.98 -4.15 5.88
N GLU A 11 8.08 -4.10 5.13
CA GLU A 11 8.07 -3.97 3.67
C GLU A 11 7.39 -5.16 2.98
N LEU A 12 7.64 -6.38 3.46
CA LEU A 12 6.96 -7.58 2.96
C LEU A 12 5.44 -7.50 3.15
N LEU A 13 4.94 -7.00 4.28
CA LEU A 13 3.50 -6.84 4.50
C LEU A 13 2.92 -5.60 3.80
N PHE A 14 3.74 -4.57 3.57
CA PHE A 14 3.30 -3.35 2.90
C PHE A 14 3.11 -3.56 1.40
N ALA A 15 3.91 -4.42 0.76
CA ALA A 15 3.79 -4.70 -0.67
C ALA A 15 2.40 -5.24 -1.10
N PRO A 16 1.79 -6.23 -0.42
CA PRO A 16 0.39 -6.61 -0.65
C PRO A 16 -0.60 -5.45 -0.51
N LEU A 17 -0.37 -4.55 0.45
CA LEU A 17 -1.22 -3.40 0.68
C LEU A 17 -1.07 -2.37 -0.44
N ALA A 18 0.15 -2.05 -0.86
CA ALA A 18 0.44 -1.16 -1.97
C ALA A 18 -0.14 -1.69 -3.28
N ASN A 19 0.06 -2.97 -3.60
CA ASN A 19 -0.55 -3.62 -4.77
C ASN A 19 -2.09 -3.55 -4.73
N TYR A 20 -2.68 -3.71 -3.54
CA TYR A 20 -4.11 -3.56 -3.37
C TYR A 20 -4.58 -2.12 -3.60
N MET A 21 -3.86 -1.12 -3.07
CA MET A 21 -4.15 0.30 -3.25
C MET A 21 -4.02 0.75 -4.71
N VAL A 22 -2.96 0.31 -5.38
CA VAL A 22 -2.70 0.54 -6.81
C VAL A 22 -3.84 0.05 -7.70
N ARG A 23 -4.49 -1.06 -7.34
CA ARG A 23 -5.64 -1.59 -8.08
C ARG A 23 -6.94 -0.84 -7.80
N ASN A 24 -6.94 0.07 -6.83
CA ASN A 24 -8.12 0.80 -6.35
C ASN A 24 -7.85 2.32 -6.24
N LEU A 25 -6.94 2.87 -7.05
CA LEU A 25 -6.53 4.28 -6.99
C LEU A 25 -7.69 5.25 -7.14
N GLU A 26 -8.69 4.93 -7.97
CA GLU A 26 -9.89 5.76 -8.13
C GLU A 26 -10.71 5.85 -6.83
N VAL A 27 -10.87 4.74 -6.11
CA VAL A 27 -11.58 4.71 -4.81
C VAL A 27 -10.82 5.53 -3.77
N LEU A 28 -9.49 5.54 -3.85
CA LEU A 28 -8.59 6.26 -2.94
C LEU A 28 -8.53 7.77 -3.23
N PHE A 29 -8.41 8.14 -4.50
CA PHE A 29 -8.08 9.50 -4.96
C PHE A 29 -9.19 10.18 -5.76
N GLY A 30 -10.35 9.54 -5.93
CA GLY A 30 -11.51 10.15 -6.58
C GLY A 30 -11.97 11.40 -5.84
N GLY A 31 -11.83 12.56 -6.48
CA GLY A 31 -12.13 13.88 -5.92
C GLY A 31 -11.11 14.42 -4.92
N SER A 32 -9.92 13.83 -4.80
CA SER A 32 -8.84 14.37 -3.95
C SER A 32 -8.05 15.49 -4.63
N ASP A 33 -7.29 16.26 -3.86
CA ASP A 33 -6.32 17.21 -4.39
C ASP A 33 -5.29 16.50 -5.29
N GLN A 34 -5.05 17.06 -6.48
CA GLN A 34 -4.20 16.48 -7.52
C GLN A 34 -2.77 16.26 -7.04
N ARG A 35 -2.22 17.21 -6.25
CA ARG A 35 -0.83 17.15 -5.80
C ARG A 35 -0.66 16.11 -4.71
N ILE A 36 -1.63 16.02 -3.80
CA ILE A 36 -1.63 15.00 -2.75
C ILE A 36 -1.81 13.60 -3.35
N ALA A 37 -2.73 13.43 -4.31
CA ALA A 37 -2.89 12.15 -5.01
C ALA A 37 -1.61 11.72 -5.71
N SER A 38 -0.96 12.64 -6.42
CA SER A 38 0.30 12.36 -7.12
C SER A 38 1.44 12.05 -6.16
N PHE A 39 1.51 12.73 -5.01
CA PHE A 39 2.48 12.47 -3.95
C PHE A 39 2.32 11.07 -3.35
N ILE A 40 1.10 10.65 -3.03
CA ILE A 40 0.86 9.29 -2.50
C ILE A 40 1.07 8.24 -3.61
N LEU A 41 0.72 8.54 -4.85
CA LEU A 41 1.00 7.65 -5.98
C LEU A 41 2.50 7.38 -6.13
N TRP A 42 3.33 8.42 -6.02
CA TRP A 42 4.78 8.28 -6.02
C TRP A 42 5.26 7.35 -4.89
N HIS A 43 4.77 7.52 -3.66
CA HIS A 43 5.10 6.61 -2.55
C HIS A 43 4.76 5.16 -2.90
N LEU A 44 3.56 4.90 -3.42
CA LEU A 44 3.13 3.55 -3.80
C LEU A 44 4.02 2.91 -4.87
N ILE A 45 4.68 3.72 -5.71
CA ILE A 45 5.63 3.23 -6.72
C ILE A 45 6.96 2.87 -6.06
N GLU A 46 7.47 3.69 -5.14
CA GLU A 46 8.70 3.40 -4.37
C GLU A 46 8.60 2.09 -3.58
N GLU A 47 7.39 1.74 -3.12
CA GLU A 47 7.14 0.46 -2.43
C GLU A 47 7.50 -0.78 -3.27
N PHE A 48 7.46 -0.68 -4.61
CA PHE A 48 7.89 -1.80 -5.48
C PHE A 48 9.41 -2.02 -5.44
N GLU A 49 10.19 -1.00 -5.12
CA GLU A 49 11.63 -1.10 -4.87
C GLU A 49 11.89 -1.55 -3.42
N HIS A 50 11.26 -0.89 -2.44
CA HIS A 50 11.47 -1.13 -1.01
C HIS A 50 11.23 -2.60 -0.62
N ARG A 51 10.15 -3.21 -1.15
CA ARG A 51 9.79 -4.61 -0.91
C ARG A 51 10.93 -5.61 -1.17
N SER A 52 11.79 -5.30 -2.13
CA SER A 52 12.87 -6.22 -2.53
C SER A 52 14.16 -5.93 -1.77
N VAL A 53 14.46 -4.64 -1.51
CA VAL A 53 15.73 -4.24 -0.90
C VAL A 53 15.78 -4.64 0.57
N ALA A 54 14.71 -4.42 1.33
CA ALA A 54 14.73 -4.68 2.78
C ALA A 54 14.97 -6.15 3.12
N ILE A 55 14.32 -7.07 2.41
CA ILE A 55 14.52 -8.52 2.63
C ILE A 55 15.88 -9.00 2.13
N LYS A 56 16.35 -8.53 0.96
CA LYS A 56 17.69 -8.86 0.42
C LYS A 56 18.81 -8.45 1.39
N VAL A 57 18.69 -7.26 1.99
CA VAL A 57 19.66 -6.78 2.98
C VAL A 57 19.60 -7.61 4.26
N TYR A 58 18.41 -7.97 4.75
CA TYR A 58 18.27 -8.82 5.92
C TYR A 58 18.88 -10.22 5.70
N ASP A 59 18.57 -10.85 4.58
CA ASP A 59 19.08 -12.18 4.24
C ASP A 59 20.59 -12.16 4.06
N HIS A 60 21.14 -11.14 3.37
CA HIS A 60 22.60 -10.99 3.23
C HIS A 60 23.33 -10.87 4.58
N LEU A 61 22.75 -10.17 5.56
CA LEU A 61 23.40 -9.94 6.85
C LEU A 61 23.18 -11.06 7.86
N PHE A 62 22.04 -11.76 7.81
CA PHE A 62 21.62 -12.66 8.88
C PHE A 62 21.06 -14.01 8.44
N ASP A 63 20.39 -14.07 7.28
CA ASP A 63 19.76 -15.28 6.72
C ASP A 63 18.99 -16.14 7.74
N ASP A 64 18.28 -15.50 8.68
CA ASP A 64 17.59 -16.18 9.79
C ASP A 64 16.09 -15.94 9.71
N HIS A 65 15.43 -16.78 8.92
CA HIS A 65 13.99 -16.77 8.72
C HIS A 65 13.21 -16.94 10.04
N ARG A 66 13.69 -17.80 10.96
CA ARG A 66 12.98 -18.06 12.24
C ARG A 66 13.02 -16.85 13.15
N TYR A 67 14.17 -16.17 13.23
CA TYR A 67 14.28 -14.92 13.97
C TYR A 67 13.41 -13.83 13.34
N ARG A 68 13.35 -13.76 12.01
CA ARG A 68 12.48 -12.82 11.28
C ARG A 68 11.02 -13.00 11.67
N LEU A 69 10.49 -14.23 11.61
CA LEU A 69 9.11 -14.52 11.99
C LEU A 69 8.81 -14.20 13.47
N LYS A 70 9.78 -14.43 14.38
CA LYS A 70 9.62 -13.99 15.78
C LYS A 70 9.48 -12.47 15.92
N CYS A 71 10.22 -11.71 15.11
CA CYS A 71 10.15 -10.25 15.13
C CYS A 71 8.86 -9.70 14.50
N GLU A 72 8.20 -10.46 13.64
CA GLU A 72 6.97 -10.04 12.97
C GLU A 72 5.86 -9.72 13.95
N TYR A 73 5.65 -10.56 14.97
CA TYR A 73 4.66 -10.28 16.02
C TYR A 73 4.96 -8.98 16.76
N ALA A 74 6.23 -8.71 17.08
CA ALA A 74 6.62 -7.47 17.73
C ALA A 74 6.38 -6.24 16.82
N MET A 75 6.63 -6.39 15.52
CA MET A 75 6.36 -5.36 14.51
C MET A 75 4.85 -5.07 14.39
N ILE A 76 4.02 -6.12 14.27
CA ILE A 76 2.56 -5.99 14.21
C ILE A 76 2.02 -5.37 15.50
N LYS A 77 2.52 -5.78 16.66
CA LYS A 77 2.11 -5.14 17.91
C LYS A 77 2.43 -3.66 17.90
N HIS A 78 3.68 -3.28 17.59
CA HIS A 78 4.13 -1.88 17.58
C HIS A 78 3.33 -1.00 16.60
N LEU A 79 3.11 -1.47 15.38
CA LEU A 79 2.36 -0.70 14.37
C LEU A 79 0.89 -0.47 14.77
N TRP A 80 0.22 -1.47 15.36
CA TRP A 80 -1.21 -1.38 15.67
C TRP A 80 -1.47 -0.69 17.02
N SER A 81 -0.61 -0.93 18.02
CA SER A 81 -0.79 -0.31 19.34
C SER A 81 -0.23 1.10 19.39
N ASP A 82 1.03 1.28 19.03
CA ASP A 82 1.78 2.48 19.37
C ASP A 82 1.66 3.49 18.22
N VAL A 83 2.03 3.07 17.01
CA VAL A 83 1.93 3.93 15.81
C VAL A 83 0.46 4.26 15.51
N GLY A 84 -0.42 3.25 15.49
CA GLY A 84 -1.85 3.45 15.25
C GLY A 84 -2.51 4.39 16.25
N LYS A 85 -2.07 4.38 17.51
CA LYS A 85 -2.52 5.32 18.54
C LYS A 85 -2.03 6.74 18.24
N ILE A 86 -0.74 6.91 17.97
CA ILE A 86 -0.13 8.21 17.65
C ILE A 86 -0.81 8.84 16.44
N VAL A 87 -1.00 8.07 15.36
CA VAL A 87 -1.66 8.56 14.14
C VAL A 87 -3.09 8.99 14.44
N ARG A 88 -3.86 8.18 15.16
CA ARG A 88 -5.25 8.50 15.51
C ARG A 88 -5.33 9.76 16.37
N GLU A 89 -4.51 9.86 17.41
CA GLU A 89 -4.50 11.01 18.32
C GLU A 89 -4.06 12.29 17.60
N GLY A 90 -2.99 12.21 16.80
CA GLY A 90 -2.51 13.32 15.99
C GLY A 90 -3.56 13.81 14.98
N LEU A 91 -4.27 12.89 14.31
CA LEU A 91 -5.36 13.25 13.39
C LEU A 91 -6.50 13.96 14.13
N LEU A 92 -6.94 13.43 15.27
CA LEU A 92 -8.02 14.03 16.05
C LEU A 92 -7.67 15.43 16.59
N GLU A 93 -6.40 15.65 16.92
CA GLU A 93 -5.91 16.93 17.42
C GLU A 93 -5.79 17.99 16.31
N HIS A 94 -5.29 17.60 15.13
CA HIS A 94 -4.90 18.56 14.09
C HIS A 94 -5.92 18.70 12.94
N VAL A 95 -6.82 17.72 12.74
CA VAL A 95 -7.84 17.78 11.69
C VAL A 95 -9.15 18.28 12.28
N PRO A 96 -9.67 19.43 11.83
CA PRO A 96 -10.94 19.96 12.32
C PRO A 96 -12.06 18.92 12.21
N ALA A 97 -12.94 18.81 13.21
CA ALA A 97 -14.03 17.84 13.19
C ALA A 97 -14.94 17.93 11.94
N SER A 98 -15.06 19.13 11.35
CA SER A 98 -15.78 19.36 10.07
C SER A 98 -15.11 18.74 8.85
N HIS A 99 -13.80 18.50 8.90
CA HIS A 99 -12.99 17.81 7.89
C HIS A 99 -12.60 16.40 8.33
N ASN A 100 -12.88 16.04 9.59
CA ASN A 100 -12.82 14.68 10.12
C ASN A 100 -13.99 13.81 9.62
N SER A 101 -14.62 14.18 8.50
CA SER A 101 -15.35 13.26 7.65
C SER A 101 -14.37 12.33 6.94
N ILE A 102 -13.43 11.71 7.68
CA ILE A 102 -12.92 10.40 7.30
C ILE A 102 -14.16 9.53 7.30
N SER A 103 -14.85 9.56 6.17
CA SER A 103 -15.96 8.69 5.92
C SER A 103 -15.36 7.32 6.07
N HIS A 104 -15.73 6.61 7.14
CA HIS A 104 -15.53 5.18 7.26
C HIS A 104 -16.03 4.41 6.00
N VAL A 105 -16.74 5.13 5.11
CA VAL A 105 -17.37 4.74 3.86
C VAL A 105 -16.41 4.60 2.67
N LYS A 106 -15.21 5.22 2.62
CA LYS A 106 -14.25 4.97 1.51
C LYS A 106 -13.17 3.93 1.84
N THR A 107 -12.56 3.95 3.03
CA THR A 107 -11.52 2.95 3.38
C THR A 107 -12.07 1.53 3.53
N ALA A 108 -13.26 1.38 4.12
CA ALA A 108 -13.96 0.09 4.15
C ALA A 108 -14.44 -0.35 2.75
N SER A 109 -14.59 0.61 1.82
CA SER A 109 -14.91 0.35 0.42
C SER A 109 -13.73 -0.23 -0.35
N ILE A 110 -12.49 0.10 0.02
CA ILE A 110 -11.30 -0.47 -0.62
C ILE A 110 -11.35 -2.00 -0.50
N PHE A 111 -11.76 -2.55 0.64
CA PHE A 111 -11.89 -3.99 0.88
C PHE A 111 -13.26 -4.60 0.50
N LYS A 112 -14.05 -3.97 -0.39
CA LYS A 112 -15.34 -4.54 -0.81
C LYS A 112 -15.13 -5.82 -1.62
N GLY A 113 -15.86 -6.87 -1.24
CA GLY A 113 -15.87 -8.16 -1.93
C GLY A 113 -15.00 -9.22 -1.25
N THR A 114 -15.52 -10.44 -1.16
CA THR A 114 -14.84 -11.59 -0.54
C THR A 114 -13.57 -11.99 -1.28
N ARG A 115 -13.54 -11.83 -2.62
CA ARG A 115 -12.40 -12.15 -3.47
C ARG A 115 -11.20 -11.24 -3.25
N GLY A 116 -11.41 -9.92 -3.16
CA GLY A 116 -10.33 -8.95 -2.93
C GLY A 116 -9.67 -9.12 -1.57
N ARG A 117 -10.47 -9.31 -0.52
CA ARG A 117 -9.99 -9.60 0.85
C ARG A 117 -9.24 -10.91 0.95
N LEU A 118 -9.75 -11.95 0.29
CA LEU A 118 -9.08 -13.25 0.25
C LEU A 118 -7.74 -13.14 -0.47
N SER A 119 -7.70 -12.47 -1.62
CA SER A 119 -6.46 -12.22 -2.36
C SER A 119 -5.44 -11.49 -1.49
N PHE A 120 -5.81 -10.38 -0.86
CA PHE A 120 -4.92 -9.64 0.06
C PHE A 120 -4.39 -10.53 1.18
N LEU A 121 -5.27 -11.28 1.86
CA LEU A 121 -4.85 -12.20 2.92
C LEU A 121 -3.88 -13.27 2.42
N MET A 122 -4.13 -13.85 1.24
CA MET A 122 -3.25 -14.86 0.65
C MET A 122 -1.86 -14.28 0.38
N HIS A 123 -1.77 -13.05 -0.12
CA HIS A 123 -0.47 -12.38 -0.33
C HIS A 123 0.23 -12.05 1.00
N CYS A 124 -0.48 -11.67 2.05
CA CYS A 124 0.12 -11.50 3.39
C CYS A 124 0.55 -12.82 4.04
N LEU A 125 -0.08 -13.94 3.70
CA LEU A 125 0.36 -15.26 4.20
C LEU A 125 1.57 -15.75 3.42
N ASP A 126 1.65 -15.45 2.12
CA ASP A 126 2.78 -15.81 1.28
C ASP A 126 4.10 -15.20 1.80
N THR A 127 4.08 -13.98 2.34
CA THR A 127 5.26 -13.31 2.92
C THR A 127 5.86 -14.01 4.14
N LEU A 128 5.10 -14.92 4.76
CA LEU A 128 5.53 -15.73 5.89
C LEU A 128 6.34 -16.95 5.45
N LEU A 129 6.27 -17.32 4.17
CA LEU A 129 6.94 -18.50 3.65
C LEU A 129 8.45 -18.27 3.51
N PRO A 130 9.29 -19.31 3.71
CA PRO A 130 10.74 -19.20 3.59
C PRO A 130 11.21 -18.92 2.17
N ASN A 131 10.42 -19.29 1.17
CA ASN A 131 10.74 -19.14 -0.26
C ASN A 131 9.92 -18.02 -0.93
N HIS A 132 9.36 -17.10 -0.15
CA HIS A 132 8.66 -15.94 -0.69
C HIS A 132 9.65 -15.10 -1.52
N ASP A 133 9.30 -14.83 -2.77
CA ASP A 133 10.04 -13.89 -3.63
C ASP A 133 9.22 -12.61 -3.80
N PRO A 134 9.65 -11.47 -3.22
CA PRO A 134 8.92 -10.21 -3.35
C PRO A 134 8.91 -9.68 -4.80
N ASN A 135 9.77 -10.19 -5.68
CA ASN A 135 9.84 -9.81 -7.09
C ASN A 135 8.91 -10.66 -7.98
N ALA A 136 8.29 -11.71 -7.44
CA ALA A 136 7.37 -12.56 -8.20
C ALA A 136 6.11 -11.81 -8.66
N ILE A 137 5.80 -10.67 -8.03
CA ILE A 137 4.70 -9.79 -8.44
C ILE A 137 5.27 -8.72 -9.37
N GLU A 138 5.04 -8.88 -10.68
CA GLU A 138 5.39 -7.89 -11.69
C GLU A 138 4.69 -6.54 -11.42
N PRO A 139 5.41 -5.40 -11.51
CA PRO A 139 4.79 -4.10 -11.48
C PRO A 139 3.75 -3.97 -12.61
N PRO A 140 2.55 -3.43 -12.34
CA PRO A 140 1.60 -3.10 -13.40
C PRO A 140 2.21 -2.18 -14.47
N GLU A 141 1.77 -2.31 -15.72
CA GLU A 141 2.29 -1.55 -16.86
C GLU A 141 2.28 -0.03 -16.64
N TRP A 142 1.25 0.49 -15.96
CA TRP A 142 1.16 1.92 -15.68
C TRP A 142 2.29 2.44 -14.77
N ILE A 143 2.91 1.59 -13.93
CA ILE A 143 4.09 1.96 -13.14
C ILE A 143 5.28 2.18 -14.06
N GLN A 144 5.46 1.29 -15.03
CA GLN A 144 6.50 1.43 -16.04
C GLN A 144 6.27 2.69 -16.89
N GLN A 145 5.00 3.04 -17.16
CA GLN A 145 4.66 4.29 -17.81
C GLN A 145 5.03 5.50 -16.94
N TRP A 146 4.69 5.47 -15.66
CA TRP A 146 5.04 6.53 -14.71
C TRP A 146 6.54 6.78 -14.66
N LEU A 147 7.37 5.72 -14.62
CA LEU A 147 8.83 5.83 -14.64
C LEU A 147 9.34 6.46 -15.94
N ARG A 148 8.78 6.06 -17.09
CA ARG A 148 9.13 6.68 -18.39
C ARG A 148 8.75 8.16 -18.45
N ASP A 149 7.61 8.52 -17.88
CA ASP A 149 7.12 9.90 -17.86
C ASP A 149 8.01 10.79 -16.97
N ASP A 150 8.45 10.27 -15.82
CA ASP A 150 9.42 10.94 -14.96
C ASP A 150 10.77 11.17 -15.69
N GLU A 151 11.30 10.15 -16.35
CA GLU A 151 12.52 10.26 -17.17
C GLU A 151 12.40 11.29 -18.31
N GLN A 152 11.18 11.50 -18.82
CA GLN A 152 10.88 12.48 -19.87
C GLN A 152 10.62 13.89 -19.32
N GLY A 153 10.64 14.08 -18.00
CA GLY A 153 10.44 15.37 -17.36
C GLY A 153 8.97 15.81 -17.29
N VAL A 154 8.02 14.87 -17.28
CA VAL A 154 6.61 15.16 -16.99
C VAL A 154 6.47 15.75 -15.58
N ASP A 155 5.51 16.65 -15.38
CA ASP A 155 5.23 17.22 -14.05
C ASP A 155 4.59 16.17 -13.13
N MET A 156 5.42 15.39 -12.44
CA MET A 156 4.97 14.31 -11.56
C MET A 156 4.19 14.82 -10.35
N ALA A 157 4.31 16.10 -9.99
CA ALA A 157 3.51 16.70 -8.92
C ALA A 157 2.02 16.86 -9.31
N ARG A 158 1.68 16.64 -10.58
CA ARG A 158 0.32 16.71 -11.12
C ARG A 158 -0.06 15.46 -11.94
N TYR A 159 0.68 14.37 -11.79
CA TYR A 159 0.55 13.16 -12.60
C TYR A 159 -0.84 12.52 -12.55
N TYR A 160 -1.47 12.49 -11.37
CA TYR A 160 -2.78 11.88 -11.20
C TYR A 160 -3.88 12.95 -11.32
N PRO A 161 -4.52 13.12 -12.48
CA PRO A 161 -5.49 14.20 -12.68
C PRO A 161 -6.72 14.02 -11.77
N PRO A 162 -7.42 15.11 -11.41
CA PRO A 162 -8.69 15.01 -10.70
C PRO A 162 -9.68 14.20 -11.54
N GLN A 163 -10.16 13.08 -10.99
CA GLN A 163 -11.24 12.33 -11.61
C GLN A 163 -12.56 13.08 -11.37
N PRO A 164 -13.44 13.23 -12.38
CA PRO A 164 -14.79 13.75 -12.18
C PRO A 164 -15.49 12.94 -11.07
N LEU A 165 -16.25 13.63 -10.20
CA LEU A 165 -17.13 12.98 -9.24
C LEU A 165 -18.38 12.41 -9.96
N GLU A 166 -18.21 11.53 -10.95
CA GLU A 166 -19.34 10.91 -11.64
C GLU A 166 -19.67 9.55 -11.01
N SER A 167 -20.86 9.50 -10.38
CA SER A 167 -21.83 8.41 -10.18
C SER A 167 -21.35 6.96 -9.89
N PRO A 168 -22.09 6.20 -9.03
CA PRO A 168 -21.63 4.91 -8.54
C PRO A 168 -21.24 3.96 -9.68
N ALA A 169 -20.08 3.30 -9.52
CA ALA A 169 -19.59 2.27 -10.43
C ALA A 169 -20.74 1.35 -10.90
N PRO A 170 -20.84 1.03 -12.20
CA PRO A 170 -21.87 0.14 -12.71
C PRO A 170 -21.80 -1.18 -11.95
N ALA A 171 -22.97 -1.72 -11.61
CA ALA A 171 -23.05 -3.01 -10.95
C ALA A 171 -22.31 -4.07 -11.79
N ILE A 172 -21.59 -4.98 -11.11
CA ILE A 172 -20.77 -6.06 -11.67
C ILE A 172 -21.57 -7.00 -12.63
N SER A 173 -22.88 -6.80 -12.79
CA SER A 173 -23.71 -7.46 -13.80
C SER A 173 -23.41 -7.04 -15.25
N GLU A 174 -22.66 -5.98 -15.52
CA GLU A 174 -22.45 -5.47 -16.90
C GLU A 174 -21.09 -5.85 -17.54
N ILE A 175 -20.22 -6.61 -16.86
CA ILE A 175 -18.93 -7.10 -17.43
C ILE A 175 -19.06 -8.56 -17.92
N SER A 176 -20.24 -8.94 -18.40
CA SER A 176 -20.50 -10.24 -19.01
C SER A 176 -21.25 -10.08 -20.32
N ALA A 177 -20.53 -9.69 -21.36
CA ALA A 177 -20.85 -9.99 -22.75
C ALA A 177 -19.54 -10.24 -23.51
#